data_AF-A0A162FBK1-F1
#
_entry.id   AF-A0A162FBK1-F1
#
_cell.length_a   1.000
_cell.length_b   1.000
_cell.length_c   1.000
_cell.angle_alpha   90.00
_cell.angle_beta   90.00
_cell.angle_gamma   90.00
#
_symmetry.space_group_name_H-M   'P 1'
#
loop_
_entity.id
_entity.type
_entity.pdbx_description
1 polymer ?
#
loop_
_entity_poly.entity_id
_entity_poly.type
_entity_poly.pdbx_seq_one_letter_code
_entity_poly.pdbx_strand_id
1 'polypeptide(L)'
;MLMFNQPSYDEATKSLNWFIKEFDNLPKFIQNQLQKKVIPYFKTFTLHLTDDNVPKTSNLCENMFGKTNPKHNKRRTKIIKGIDTRCRLRERKWNERKLKKNQRSS
;
A
#
# COMPACT_ATOMS: atom_id res chain seq x y z
N MET A 1 -19.71 -8.59 -5.92
CA MET A 1 -18.36 -8.81 -6.50
C MET A 1 -17.50 -7.59 -6.18
N LEU A 2 -16.31 -7.76 -5.61
CA LEU A 2 -15.47 -6.63 -5.14
C LEU A 2 -14.87 -5.86 -6.32
N MET A 3 -14.89 -4.52 -6.26
CA MET A 3 -14.45 -3.60 -7.33
C MET A 3 -13.01 -3.84 -7.86
N PHE A 4 -12.15 -4.51 -7.09
CA PHE A 4 -10.75 -4.78 -7.45
C PHE A 4 -10.53 -6.13 -8.14
N ASN A 5 -11.54 -7.00 -8.16
CA ASN A 5 -11.49 -8.33 -8.76
C ASN A 5 -12.26 -8.39 -10.09
N GLN A 6 -12.24 -7.30 -10.85
CA GLN A 6 -12.90 -7.22 -12.14
C GLN A 6 -11.95 -7.61 -13.28
N PRO A 7 -12.47 -8.08 -14.42
CA PRO A 7 -11.67 -8.44 -15.59
C PRO A 7 -11.19 -7.22 -16.37
N SER A 8 -11.87 -6.08 -16.26
CA SER A 8 -11.54 -4.84 -16.98
C SER A 8 -11.69 -3.60 -16.10
N TYR A 9 -10.97 -2.54 -16.47
CA TYR A 9 -11.06 -1.25 -15.81
C TYR A 9 -12.48 -0.65 -15.90
N ASP A 10 -13.19 -0.88 -17.01
CA ASP A 10 -14.57 -0.42 -17.20
C ASP A 10 -15.54 -1.10 -16.24
N GLU A 11 -15.39 -2.41 -16.02
CA GLU A 11 -16.20 -3.14 -15.05
C GLU A 11 -15.90 -2.73 -13.61
N ALA A 12 -14.63 -2.43 -13.30
CA ALA A 12 -14.24 -1.85 -12.03
C ALA A 12 -14.91 -0.47 -11.82
N THR A 13 -14.94 0.37 -12.85
CA THR A 13 -15.57 1.69 -12.81
C THR A 13 -17.09 1.59 -12.65
N LYS A 14 -17.75 0.66 -13.35
CA LYS A 14 -19.17 0.37 -13.15
C LYS A 14 -19.47 -0.05 -11.71
N SER A 15 -18.61 -0.91 -11.14
CA SER A 15 -18.73 -1.33 -9.74
C SER A 15 -18.58 -0.14 -8.79
N LEU A 16 -17.59 0.74 -9.00
CA LEU A 16 -17.41 1.95 -8.20
C LEU A 16 -18.63 2.87 -8.30
N ASN A 17 -19.16 3.10 -9.49
CA ASN A 17 -20.33 3.95 -9.70
C ASN A 17 -21.59 3.40 -9.02
N TRP A 18 -21.80 2.08 -9.06
CA TRP A 18 -22.86 1.44 -8.29
C TRP A 18 -22.67 1.65 -6.79
N PHE A 19 -21.44 1.50 -6.28
CA PHE A 19 -21.12 1.74 -4.87
C PHE A 19 -21.28 3.21 -4.44
N ILE A 20 -20.99 4.16 -5.33
CA ILE A 20 -21.23 5.60 -5.07
C ILE A 20 -22.73 5.89 -4.95
N LYS A 21 -23.58 5.20 -5.72
CA LYS A 21 -25.05 5.35 -5.60
C LYS A 21 -25.58 4.83 -4.27
N GLU A 22 -25.01 3.75 -3.77
CA GLU A 22 -25.36 3.19 -2.45
C GLU A 22 -24.63 3.87 -1.29
N PHE A 23 -23.79 4.88 -1.57
CA PHE A 23 -22.89 5.47 -0.57
C PHE A 23 -23.63 6.00 0.66
N ASP A 24 -24.75 6.67 0.46
CA ASP A 24 -25.55 7.26 1.54
C ASP A 24 -26.23 6.20 2.42
N ASN A 25 -26.45 4.99 1.89
CA ASN A 25 -27.02 3.86 2.61
C ASN A 25 -25.98 3.09 3.44
N LEU A 26 -24.69 3.38 3.28
CA LEU A 26 -23.63 2.70 4.02
C LEU A 26 -23.43 3.25 5.43
N PRO A 27 -22.96 2.44 6.39
CA PRO A 27 -22.56 2.95 7.69
C PRO A 27 -21.51 4.06 7.57
N LYS A 28 -21.62 5.10 8.41
CA LYS A 28 -20.75 6.28 8.37
C LYS A 28 -19.25 5.98 8.47
N PHE A 29 -18.89 4.89 9.15
CA PHE A 29 -17.52 4.39 9.18
C PHE A 29 -17.03 3.99 7.78
N ILE A 30 -17.83 3.23 7.04
CA ILE A 30 -17.49 2.77 5.69
C ILE A 30 -17.44 3.96 4.73
N GLN A 31 -18.41 4.88 4.80
CA GLN A 31 -18.41 6.12 4.03
C GLN A 31 -17.08 6.88 4.20
N ASN A 32 -16.65 7.07 5.44
CA ASN A 32 -15.40 7.76 5.78
C ASN A 32 -14.16 7.05 5.20
N GLN A 33 -14.10 5.71 5.28
CA GLN A 33 -12.99 4.95 4.69
C GLN A 33 -12.99 5.09 3.17
N LEU A 34 -14.17 5.00 2.54
CA LEU A 34 -14.30 5.10 1.10
C LEU A 34 -13.85 6.47 0.58
N GLN A 35 -14.35 7.55 1.17
CA GLN A 35 -13.96 8.92 0.79
C GLN A 35 -12.49 9.21 0.99
N LYS A 36 -11.90 8.73 2.11
CA LYS A 36 -10.51 9.05 2.44
C LYS A 36 -9.49 8.14 1.76
N LYS A 37 -9.86 6.89 1.48
CA LYS A 37 -8.90 5.85 1.09
C LYS A 37 -9.21 5.21 -0.26
N VAL A 38 -10.46 4.97 -0.60
CA VAL A 38 -10.79 4.18 -1.79
C VAL A 38 -10.99 5.06 -3.01
N ILE A 39 -11.87 6.06 -2.92
CA ILE A 39 -12.22 6.93 -4.07
C ILE A 39 -10.99 7.68 -4.61
N PRO A 40 -10.15 8.35 -3.77
CA PRO A 40 -9.03 9.13 -4.27
C PRO A 40 -7.94 8.28 -4.93
N TYR A 41 -7.81 7.01 -4.51
CA TYR A 41 -6.75 6.10 -4.94
C TYR A 41 -7.27 4.98 -5.83
N PHE A 42 -8.51 5.10 -6.32
CA PHE A 42 -9.16 4.04 -7.09
C PHE A 42 -8.32 3.60 -8.30
N LYS A 43 -7.84 4.57 -9.10
CA LYS A 43 -6.95 4.33 -10.24
C LYS A 43 -5.68 3.57 -9.86
N THR A 44 -5.12 3.86 -8.68
CA THR A 44 -3.93 3.16 -8.18
C THR A 44 -4.25 1.71 -7.84
N PHE A 45 -5.41 1.45 -7.24
CA PHE A 45 -5.85 0.09 -6.90
C PHE A 45 -6.28 -0.74 -8.10
N THR A 46 -6.64 -0.11 -9.21
CA THR A 46 -7.07 -0.78 -10.46
C THR A 46 -6.00 -0.74 -11.55
N LEU A 47 -4.80 -0.25 -11.25
CA LEU A 47 -3.71 -0.12 -12.22
C LEU A 47 -3.33 -1.45 -12.86
N HIS A 48 -3.42 -2.55 -12.12
CA HIS A 48 -3.19 -3.92 -12.63
C HIS A 48 -4.20 -4.37 -13.69
N LEU A 49 -5.29 -3.62 -13.91
CA LEU A 49 -6.26 -3.88 -14.99
C LEU A 49 -5.88 -3.19 -16.30
N THR A 50 -4.91 -2.28 -16.26
CA THR A 50 -4.47 -1.48 -17.41
C THR A 50 -2.99 -1.66 -17.73
N ASP A 51 -2.17 -2.07 -16.75
CA ASP A 51 -0.73 -2.29 -16.90
C ASP A 51 -0.37 -3.70 -16.43
N ASP A 52 0.01 -4.55 -17.38
CA ASP A 52 0.38 -5.96 -17.15
C ASP A 52 1.66 -6.10 -16.32
N ASN A 53 2.49 -5.05 -16.23
CA ASN A 53 3.68 -5.05 -15.39
C ASN A 53 3.34 -4.93 -13.90
N VAL A 54 2.12 -4.49 -13.57
CA VAL A 54 1.67 -4.32 -12.19
C VAL A 54 0.90 -5.55 -11.76
N PRO A 55 1.46 -6.40 -10.89
CA PRO A 55 0.77 -7.60 -10.45
C PRO A 55 -0.45 -7.23 -9.59
N LYS A 56 -1.56 -7.91 -9.85
CA LYS A 56 -2.80 -7.80 -9.05
C LYS A 56 -2.63 -8.17 -7.57
N THR A 57 -1.64 -9.00 -7.25
CA THR A 57 -1.38 -9.48 -5.88
C THR A 57 -0.01 -9.03 -5.38
N SER A 58 0.08 -8.77 -4.09
CA SER A 58 1.34 -8.49 -3.40
C SER A 58 2.23 -9.73 -3.21
N ASN A 59 1.83 -10.90 -3.71
CA ASN A 59 2.55 -12.17 -3.51
C ASN A 59 4.03 -12.08 -3.89
N LEU A 60 4.36 -11.40 -4.99
CA LEU A 60 5.75 -11.23 -5.39
C LEU A 60 6.52 -10.39 -4.36
N CYS A 61 5.96 -9.25 -3.94
CA CYS A 61 6.52 -8.37 -2.93
C CYS A 61 6.66 -9.06 -1.57
N GLU A 62 5.64 -9.81 -1.14
CA GLU A 62 5.63 -10.56 0.10
C GLU A 62 6.64 -11.69 0.09
N ASN A 63 6.73 -12.45 -1.01
CA ASN A 63 7.73 -13.49 -1.19
C ASN A 63 9.14 -12.91 -1.24
N MET A 64 9.35 -11.79 -1.94
CA MET A 64 10.63 -11.10 -1.98
C MET A 64 11.03 -10.59 -0.60
N PHE A 65 10.13 -9.90 0.10
CA PHE A 65 10.37 -9.43 1.47
C PHE A 65 10.60 -10.61 2.43
N GLY A 66 9.83 -11.69 2.25
CA GLY A 66 10.00 -12.96 2.93
C GLY A 66 11.39 -13.54 2.70
N LYS A 67 11.88 -13.65 1.47
CA LYS A 67 13.19 -14.26 1.19
C LYS A 67 14.36 -13.36 1.58
N THR A 68 14.27 -12.06 1.27
CA THR A 68 15.38 -11.10 1.46
C THR A 68 15.53 -10.59 2.89
N ASN A 69 14.45 -10.55 3.69
CA ASN A 69 14.56 -10.03 5.04
C ASN A 69 15.26 -11.05 5.97
N PRO A 70 16.37 -10.69 6.65
CA PRO A 70 17.06 -11.61 7.54
C PRO A 70 16.16 -12.19 8.64
N LYS A 71 16.38 -13.46 9.01
CA LYS A 71 15.55 -14.17 10.00
C LYS A 71 15.44 -13.43 11.34
N HIS A 72 16.55 -12.85 11.81
CA HIS A 72 16.58 -12.05 13.05
C HIS A 72 15.68 -10.80 12.96
N ASN A 73 15.66 -10.15 11.80
CA ASN A 73 14.83 -8.98 11.56
C ASN A 73 13.35 -9.33 11.53
N LYS A 74 12.97 -10.44 10.88
CA LYS A 74 11.59 -10.95 10.90
C LYS A 74 11.10 -11.22 12.31
N ARG A 75 11.94 -11.85 13.15
CA ARG A 75 11.61 -12.14 14.56
C ARG A 75 11.35 -10.86 15.35
N ARG A 76 12.19 -9.83 15.19
CA ARG A 76 12.01 -8.53 15.86
C ARG A 76 10.75 -7.80 15.38
N THR A 77 10.43 -7.88 14.10
CA THR A 77 9.22 -7.25 13.53
C THR A 77 7.94 -8.02 13.79
N LYS A 78 7.93 -9.16 14.50
CA LYS A 78 6.69 -9.80 14.93
C LYS A 78 5.96 -9.01 16.03
N ILE A 79 6.69 -8.18 16.77
CA ILE A 79 6.17 -7.38 17.88
C ILE A 79 6.04 -5.93 17.41
N ILE A 80 4.92 -5.28 17.70
CA ILE A 80 4.63 -3.89 17.29
C ILE A 80 5.78 -2.95 17.70
N LYS A 81 6.23 -3.02 18.97
CA LYS A 81 7.38 -2.25 19.47
C LYS A 81 8.66 -2.50 18.66
N GLY A 82 8.89 -3.73 18.22
CA GLY A 82 10.06 -4.09 17.42
C GLY A 82 10.01 -3.56 15.99
N ILE A 83 8.81 -3.46 15.39
CA ILE A 83 8.61 -2.77 14.10
C ILE A 83 8.93 -1.28 14.25
N ASP A 84 8.30 -0.61 15.23
CA ASP A 84 8.48 0.82 15.47
C ASP A 84 9.95 1.19 15.70
N THR A 85 10.62 0.45 16.58
CA THR A 85 12.06 0.64 16.84
C THR A 85 12.89 0.52 15.55
N ARG A 86 12.56 -0.45 14.69
CA ARG A 86 13.29 -0.67 13.44
C ARG A 86 13.03 0.42 12.41
N CYS A 87 11.80 0.95 12.35
CA CYS A 87 11.47 2.09 11.49
C CYS A 87 12.28 3.32 11.89
N ARG A 88 12.26 3.70 13.18
CA ARG A 88 13.04 4.84 13.70
C ARG A 88 14.54 4.70 13.45
N LEU A 89 15.10 3.51 13.66
CA LEU A 89 16.52 3.25 13.38
C LEU A 89 16.88 3.41 11.90
N ARG A 90 15.99 2.98 10.99
CA ARG A 90 16.20 3.14 9.55
C ARG A 90 16.10 4.59 9.12
N GLU A 91 15.12 5.32 9.63
CA GLU A 91 14.97 6.74 9.40
C GLU A 91 16.19 7.53 9.87
N ARG A 92 16.68 7.25 11.09
CA ARG A 92 17.91 7.88 11.61
C ARG A 92 19.11 7.63 10.69
N LYS A 93 19.36 6.37 10.32
CA LYS A 93 20.46 6.02 9.40
C LYS A 93 20.33 6.68 8.03
N TRP A 94 19.10 6.84 7.53
CA TRP A 94 18.84 7.53 6.27
C TRP A 94 19.20 9.01 6.36
N ASN A 95 18.79 9.68 7.43
CA ASN A 95 19.11 11.09 7.68
C ASN A 95 20.62 11.29 7.87
N GLU A 96 21.30 10.42 8.64
CA GLU A 96 22.76 10.42 8.79
C GLU A 96 23.48 10.30 7.43
N ARG A 97 22.99 9.44 6.53
CA ARG A 97 23.55 9.27 5.18
C ARG A 97 23.32 10.51 4.30
N LYS A 98 22.15 11.13 4.37
CA LYS A 98 21.86 12.38 3.66
C LYS A 98 22.79 13.51 4.11
N LEU A 99 22.97 13.68 5.42
CA LEU A 99 23.87 14.68 5.99
C LEU A 99 25.32 14.47 5.53
N LYS A 100 25.82 13.22 5.57
CA LYS A 100 27.16 12.88 5.07
C LYS A 100 27.32 13.10 3.57
N LYS A 101 26.26 12.93 2.78
CA LYS A 101 26.30 13.21 1.34
C LYS A 101 26.41 14.71 1.07
N ASN A 102 25.67 15.53 1.82
CA ASN A 102 25.71 16.98 1.66
C ASN A 102 27.07 17.57 2.08
N GLN A 103 27.71 17.03 3.13
CA GLN A 103 29.05 17.44 3.57
C GLN A 103 30.20 17.07 2.61
N ARG A 104 29.97 16.15 1.66
CA ARG A 104 30.96 15.74 0.65
C ARG A 104 30.81 16.50 -0.68
N SER A 105 29.73 17.25 -0.82
CA SER A 105 29.37 18.02 -2.02
C SER A 105 29.60 19.53 -1.84
N SER A 106 30.15 19.94 -0.70
CA SER A 106 30.60 21.29 -0.35
C SER A 106 32.11 21.26 -0.17
#